data_AF-A0A524HDU8-F1
#
_entry.id   AF-A0A524HDU8-F1
#
_cell.length_a   1.000
_cell.length_b   1.000
_cell.length_c   1.000
_cell.angle_alpha   90.00
_cell.angle_beta   90.00
_cell.angle_gamma   90.00
#
_symmetry.space_group_name_H-M   'P 1'
#
loop_
_entity.id
_entity.type
_entity.pdbx_description
1 polymer ?
#
loop_
_entity_poly.entity_id
_entity_poly.type
_entity_poly.pdbx_seq_one_letter_code
_entity_poly.pdbx_strand_id
1 'polypeptide(L)'
;MNILRTLLAIMFIMTLSTSAFAQDNEKSAANVARYWIQIGSEQYDRGYYMASEQSFLHALDYQKYLTSEEQQKLNTLLGKAHMASLERKALEDKTKAAHELVKQGELLKARETLLTIKDSQYLTEQERKQINDTLGKLNAQVSTKQGEIAQIYNQSVELYQQGQ
;
A
#
# COMPACT_ATOMS: atom_id res chain seq x y z
N MET A 1 55.40 64.96 11.55
CA MET A 1 54.81 64.64 12.85
C MET A 1 53.32 64.95 12.78
N ASN A 2 52.49 64.02 13.25
CA ASN A 2 51.04 64.10 13.43
C ASN A 2 50.17 63.66 12.23
N ILE A 3 50.12 62.34 12.14
CA ILE A 3 49.23 61.46 11.39
C ILE A 3 47.82 61.55 12.00
N LEU A 4 47.15 62.69 11.85
CA LEU A 4 45.78 62.87 12.34
C LEU A 4 44.86 63.34 11.21
N ARG A 5 44.92 62.63 10.09
CA ARG A 5 43.85 62.56 9.10
C ARG A 5 43.39 61.11 9.07
N THR A 6 42.08 60.93 8.88
CA THR A 6 41.37 59.66 8.66
C THR A 6 41.27 58.72 9.85
N LEU A 7 40.16 58.77 10.60
CA LEU A 7 39.53 57.58 11.22
C LEU A 7 38.27 57.97 11.99
N LEU A 8 37.14 58.14 11.30
CA LEU A 8 35.82 57.91 11.90
C LEU A 8 34.72 57.78 10.83
N ALA A 9 34.78 56.73 9.99
CA ALA A 9 33.70 56.43 9.06
C ALA A 9 33.73 54.99 8.55
N ILE A 10 33.92 53.97 9.41
CA ILE A 10 33.66 52.57 9.02
C ILE A 10 33.14 51.83 10.25
N MET A 11 31.83 51.90 10.50
CA MET A 11 31.15 50.90 11.31
C MET A 11 29.71 50.77 10.81
N PHE A 12 29.57 50.24 9.60
CA PHE A 12 28.32 49.66 9.15
C PHE A 12 28.63 48.55 8.15
N ILE A 13 27.78 47.52 8.16
CA ILE A 13 27.74 46.36 7.25
C ILE A 13 28.70 45.24 7.64
N MET A 14 28.23 44.27 8.45
CA MET A 14 28.51 42.82 8.27
C MET A 14 27.67 41.95 9.24
N THR A 15 26.34 42.06 9.20
CA THR A 15 25.45 41.12 9.91
C THR A 15 24.18 40.74 9.11
N LEU A 16 24.25 40.75 7.77
CA LEU A 16 23.08 40.45 6.92
C LEU A 16 23.12 39.11 6.17
N SER A 17 24.19 38.31 6.33
CA SER A 17 24.36 37.11 5.49
C SER A 17 23.71 35.85 6.07
N THR A 18 23.63 35.68 7.40
CA THR A 18 23.20 34.41 8.01
C THR A 18 21.71 34.13 7.87
N SER A 19 20.86 35.18 7.89
CA SER A 19 19.41 35.05 7.73
C SER A 19 19.00 34.66 6.31
N ALA A 20 19.69 35.17 5.29
CA ALA A 20 19.41 34.84 3.89
C ALA A 20 19.71 33.37 3.56
N PHE A 21 20.86 32.84 4.01
CA PHE A 21 21.21 31.43 3.82
C PHE A 21 20.29 30.47 4.59
N ALA A 22 19.88 30.82 5.81
CA ALA A 22 18.93 30.02 6.58
C ALA A 22 17.55 29.94 5.89
N GLN A 23 17.04 31.08 5.40
CA GLN A 23 15.76 31.15 4.71
C GLN A 23 15.76 30.41 3.36
N ASP A 24 16.88 30.42 2.63
CA ASP A 24 17.01 29.69 1.36
C ASP A 24 17.03 28.17 1.57
N ASN A 25 17.74 27.71 2.60
CA ASN A 25 17.77 26.30 3.00
C ASN A 25 16.40 25.80 3.47
N GLU A 26 15.65 26.59 4.24
CA GLU A 26 14.29 26.24 4.68
C GLU A 26 13.32 26.11 3.49
N LYS A 27 13.38 27.03 2.52
CA LYS A 27 12.58 26.96 1.30
C LYS A 27 12.94 25.74 0.46
N SER A 28 14.22 25.43 0.32
CA SER A 28 14.70 24.23 -0.37
C SER A 28 14.16 22.96 0.27
N ALA A 29 14.25 22.85 1.61
CA ALA A 29 13.73 21.71 2.36
C ALA A 29 12.20 21.57 2.23
N ALA A 30 11.46 22.67 2.29
CA ALA A 30 10.01 22.66 2.05
C ALA A 30 9.65 22.19 0.63
N ASN A 31 10.45 22.55 -0.38
CA ASN A 31 10.23 22.09 -1.76
C ASN A 31 10.50 20.60 -1.93
N VAL A 32 11.52 20.05 -1.24
CA VAL A 32 11.77 18.60 -1.21
C VAL A 32 10.58 17.86 -0.60
N ALA A 33 10.03 18.36 0.51
CA ALA A 33 8.84 17.77 1.13
C ALA A 33 7.64 17.73 0.15
N ARG A 34 7.35 18.85 -0.52
CA ARG A 34 6.26 18.97 -1.50
C ARG A 34 6.46 18.05 -2.70
N TYR A 35 7.69 17.92 -3.18
CA TYR A 35 8.03 17.03 -4.29
C TYR A 35 7.72 15.57 -3.95
N TRP A 36 8.12 15.12 -2.76
CA TRP A 36 7.78 13.77 -2.28
C TRP A 36 6.28 13.56 -2.06
N ILE A 37 5.57 14.58 -1.55
CA ILE A 37 4.10 14.55 -1.46
C ILE A 37 3.48 14.36 -2.85
N GLN A 38 3.96 15.10 -3.86
CA GLN A 38 3.44 14.97 -5.22
C GLN A 38 3.67 13.57 -5.78
N ILE A 39 4.90 13.04 -5.69
CA ILE A 39 5.21 11.67 -6.14
C ILE A 39 4.31 10.66 -5.42
N GLY A 40 4.19 10.78 -4.10
CA GLY A 40 3.38 9.87 -3.30
C GLY A 40 1.91 9.90 -3.72
N SER A 41 1.36 11.08 -4.01
CA SER A 41 -0.01 11.22 -4.52
C SER A 41 -0.18 10.57 -5.90
N GLU A 42 0.72 10.83 -6.85
CA GLU A 42 0.65 10.21 -8.18
C GLU A 42 0.78 8.68 -8.12
N GLN A 43 1.61 8.17 -7.22
CA GLN A 43 1.75 6.72 -6.97
C GLN A 43 0.47 6.14 -6.35
N TYR A 44 -0.14 6.86 -5.40
CA TYR A 44 -1.40 6.44 -4.76
C TYR A 44 -2.51 6.29 -5.79
N ASP A 45 -2.69 7.31 -6.64
CA ASP A 45 -3.73 7.35 -7.66
C ASP A 45 -3.58 6.23 -8.70
N ARG A 46 -2.35 5.75 -8.91
CA ARG A 46 -2.03 4.61 -9.78
C ARG A 46 -2.13 3.25 -9.08
N GLY A 47 -2.47 3.23 -7.78
CA GLY A 47 -2.58 2.01 -6.98
C GLY A 47 -1.25 1.46 -6.45
N TYR A 48 -0.15 2.22 -6.57
CA TYR A 48 1.17 1.84 -6.04
C TYR A 48 1.31 2.20 -4.56
N TYR A 49 0.44 1.64 -3.72
CA TYR A 49 0.26 2.08 -2.32
C TYR A 49 1.53 1.97 -1.46
N MET A 50 2.31 0.88 -1.58
CA MET A 50 3.57 0.76 -0.83
C MET A 50 4.58 1.83 -1.25
N ALA A 51 4.71 2.11 -2.55
CA ALA A 51 5.63 3.14 -3.03
C ALA A 51 5.18 4.54 -2.61
N SER A 52 3.86 4.78 -2.67
CA SER A 52 3.22 6.00 -2.20
C SER A 52 3.51 6.27 -0.72
N GLU A 53 3.35 5.25 0.12
CA GLU A 53 3.68 5.30 1.55
C GLU A 53 5.15 5.69 1.77
N GLN A 54 6.09 5.06 1.05
CA GLN A 54 7.51 5.40 1.15
C GLN A 54 7.78 6.85 0.74
N SER A 55 7.16 7.34 -0.31
CA SER A 55 7.28 8.74 -0.72
C SER A 55 6.76 9.70 0.36
N PHE A 56 5.63 9.39 1.01
CA PHE A 56 5.13 10.20 2.12
C PHE A 56 6.02 10.12 3.37
N LEU A 57 6.62 8.97 3.67
CA LEU A 57 7.62 8.86 4.73
C LEU A 57 8.85 9.74 4.44
N HIS A 58 9.33 9.79 3.20
CA HIS A 58 10.39 10.72 2.81
C HIS A 58 9.98 12.19 2.97
N ALA A 59 8.72 12.55 2.70
CA ALA A 59 8.24 13.90 2.98
C ALA A 59 8.18 14.22 4.48
N LEU A 60 7.92 13.21 5.33
CA LEU A 60 7.83 13.34 6.78
C LEU A 60 9.17 13.77 7.40
N ASP A 61 10.30 13.35 6.83
CA ASP A 61 11.64 13.78 7.24
C ASP A 61 11.83 15.31 7.18
N TYR A 62 11.03 15.99 6.34
CA TYR A 62 11.06 17.44 6.13
C TYR A 62 9.83 18.16 6.71
N GLN A 63 8.99 17.47 7.49
CA GLN A 63 7.70 17.99 7.98
C GLN A 63 7.81 19.35 8.67
N LYS A 64 8.90 19.58 9.43
CA LYS A 64 9.09 20.84 10.18
C LYS A 64 9.18 22.10 9.30
N TYR A 65 9.44 21.94 8.00
CA TYR A 65 9.52 23.04 7.03
C TYR A 65 8.18 23.29 6.30
N LEU A 66 7.18 22.45 6.56
CA LEU A 66 5.84 22.58 6.00
C LEU A 66 4.96 23.47 6.89
N THR A 67 3.99 24.14 6.27
CA THR A 67 2.90 24.82 6.99
C THR A 67 2.03 23.81 7.75
N SER A 68 1.31 24.24 8.78
CA SER A 68 0.44 23.35 9.56
C SER A 68 -0.60 22.63 8.69
N GLU A 69 -1.13 23.30 7.66
CA GLU A 69 -2.05 22.71 6.70
C GLU A 69 -1.38 21.60 5.87
N GLU A 70 -0.18 21.87 5.34
CA GLU A 70 0.60 20.88 4.58
C GLU A 70 1.00 19.67 5.44
N GLN A 71 1.35 19.89 6.71
CA GLN A 71 1.64 18.81 7.65
C GLN A 71 0.42 17.92 7.89
N GLN A 72 -0.76 18.52 8.10
CA GLN A 72 -2.01 17.78 8.27
C GLN A 72 -2.36 16.99 7.00
N LYS A 73 -2.17 17.60 5.83
CA LYS A 73 -2.36 16.93 4.54
C LYS A 73 -1.41 15.73 4.39
N LEU A 74 -0.13 15.90 4.68
CA LEU A 74 0.88 14.84 4.64
C LEU A 74 0.49 13.67 5.54
N ASN A 75 0.13 13.94 6.80
CA ASN A 75 -0.25 12.89 7.75
C ASN A 75 -1.51 12.12 7.30
N THR A 76 -2.47 12.84 6.72
CA THR A 76 -3.69 12.22 6.16
C THR A 76 -3.36 11.30 4.98
N LEU A 77 -2.50 11.77 4.07
CA LEU A 77 -2.07 11.00 2.90
C LEU A 77 -1.26 9.77 3.30
N LEU A 78 -0.32 9.93 4.24
CA LEU A 78 0.48 8.83 4.78
C LEU A 78 -0.41 7.76 5.42
N GLY A 79 -1.38 8.15 6.25
CA GLY A 79 -2.33 7.22 6.86
C GLY A 79 -3.16 6.45 5.83
N LYS A 80 -3.65 7.12 4.78
CA LYS A 80 -4.38 6.46 3.68
C LYS A 80 -3.50 5.48 2.90
N ALA A 81 -2.27 5.87 2.58
CA ALA A 81 -1.32 5.02 1.86
C ALA A 81 -0.93 3.79 2.69
N HIS A 82 -0.67 3.97 3.98
CA HIS A 82 -0.37 2.88 4.90
C HIS A 82 -1.52 1.86 4.97
N MET A 83 -2.76 2.32 5.16
CA MET A 83 -3.90 1.40 5.19
C MET A 83 -4.10 0.67 3.86
N ALA A 84 -3.99 1.37 2.73
CA ALA A 84 -4.11 0.74 1.41
C ALA A 84 -2.98 -0.26 1.13
N SER A 85 -1.76 0.04 1.61
CA SER A 85 -0.58 -0.83 1.55
C SER A 85 -0.79 -2.13 2.34
N LEU A 86 -1.32 -2.03 3.56
CA LEU A 86 -1.67 -3.19 4.38
C LEU A 86 -2.76 -4.06 3.74
N GLU A 87 -3.83 -3.44 3.26
CA GLU A 87 -4.93 -4.16 2.58
C GLU A 87 -4.43 -4.87 1.33
N ARG A 88 -3.60 -4.20 0.53
CA ARG A 88 -3.00 -4.78 -0.67
C ARG A 88 -2.17 -6.01 -0.33
N LYS A 89 -1.32 -5.92 0.70
CA LYS A 89 -0.50 -7.04 1.18
C LYS A 89 -1.37 -8.21 1.67
N ALA A 90 -2.41 -7.92 2.45
CA ALA A 90 -3.33 -8.94 2.94
C ALA A 90 -4.03 -9.70 1.79
N LEU A 91 -4.39 -9.00 0.71
CA LEU A 91 -4.98 -9.62 -0.49
C LEU A 91 -3.99 -10.54 -1.19
N GLU A 92 -2.73 -10.11 -1.34
CA GLU A 92 -1.67 -10.94 -1.93
C GLU A 92 -1.45 -12.21 -1.11
N ASP A 93 -1.37 -12.07 0.21
CA ASP A 93 -1.14 -13.20 1.12
C ASP A 93 -2.32 -14.18 1.09
N LYS A 94 -3.57 -13.69 1.10
CA LYS A 94 -4.76 -14.53 0.95
C LYS A 94 -4.85 -15.21 -0.41
N THR A 95 -4.45 -14.52 -1.49
CA THR A 95 -4.42 -15.11 -2.83
C THR A 95 -3.38 -16.24 -2.91
N LYS A 96 -2.17 -16.02 -2.36
CA LYS A 96 -1.13 -17.05 -2.26
C LYS A 96 -1.60 -18.24 -1.42
N ALA A 97 -2.21 -17.98 -0.26
CA ALA A 97 -2.75 -19.02 0.61
C ALA A 97 -3.83 -19.85 -0.09
N ALA A 98 -4.75 -19.21 -0.81
CA ALA A 98 -5.75 -19.91 -1.61
C ALA A 98 -5.11 -20.81 -2.67
N HIS A 99 -4.11 -20.33 -3.42
CA HIS A 99 -3.41 -21.15 -4.41
C HIS A 99 -2.70 -22.36 -3.78
N GLU A 100 -2.12 -22.19 -2.59
CA GLU A 100 -1.47 -23.29 -1.88
C GLU A 100 -2.48 -24.33 -1.41
N LEU A 101 -3.65 -23.90 -0.91
CA LEU A 101 -4.77 -24.79 -0.57
C LEU A 101 -5.26 -25.57 -1.80
N VAL A 102 -5.30 -24.96 -2.99
CA VAL A 102 -5.63 -25.68 -4.22
C VAL A 102 -4.63 -26.81 -4.49
N LYS A 103 -3.32 -26.56 -4.37
CA LYS A 103 -2.29 -27.59 -4.57
C LYS A 103 -2.39 -28.73 -3.55
N GLN A 104 -2.82 -28.42 -2.33
CA GLN A 104 -3.05 -29.39 -1.26
C GLN A 104 -4.36 -30.19 -1.43
N GLY A 105 -5.19 -29.86 -2.43
CA GLY A 105 -6.48 -30.48 -2.64
C GLY A 105 -7.59 -29.98 -1.70
N GLU A 106 -7.30 -28.96 -0.90
CA GLU A 106 -8.18 -28.31 0.08
C GLU A 106 -9.12 -27.30 -0.62
N LEU A 107 -9.88 -27.78 -1.61
CA LEU A 107 -10.63 -26.95 -2.55
C LEU A 107 -11.70 -26.06 -1.89
N LEU A 108 -12.36 -26.56 -0.84
CA LEU A 108 -13.36 -25.80 -0.08
C LEU A 108 -12.72 -24.61 0.65
N LYS A 109 -11.61 -24.84 1.36
CA LYS A 109 -10.87 -23.79 2.07
C LYS A 109 -10.29 -22.75 1.10
N ALA A 110 -9.77 -23.21 -0.04
CA ALA A 110 -9.29 -22.31 -1.10
C ALA A 110 -10.42 -21.40 -1.60
N ARG A 111 -11.60 -21.97 -1.89
CA ARG A 111 -12.79 -21.22 -2.32
C ARG A 111 -13.21 -20.20 -1.28
N GLU A 112 -13.36 -20.62 -0.03
CA GLU A 112 -13.76 -19.72 1.07
C GLU A 112 -12.78 -18.56 1.23
N THR A 113 -11.47 -18.83 1.15
CA THR A 113 -10.42 -17.81 1.21
C THR A 113 -10.60 -16.76 0.12
N LEU A 114 -10.79 -17.19 -1.13
CA LEU A 114 -10.99 -16.29 -2.28
C LEU A 114 -12.31 -15.51 -2.20
N LEU A 115 -13.38 -16.10 -1.67
CA LEU A 115 -14.65 -15.40 -1.45
C LEU A 115 -14.50 -14.22 -0.48
N THR A 116 -13.62 -14.32 0.52
CA THR A 116 -13.39 -13.20 1.46
C THR A 116 -12.72 -11.98 0.83
N ILE A 117 -12.13 -12.13 -0.36
CA ILE A 117 -11.36 -11.05 -1.00
C ILE A 117 -11.93 -10.59 -2.34
N LYS A 118 -12.86 -11.34 -2.94
CA LYS A 118 -13.32 -11.13 -4.33
C LYS A 118 -13.86 -9.72 -4.62
N ASP A 119 -14.40 -9.06 -3.61
CA ASP A 119 -15.05 -7.74 -3.72
C ASP A 119 -14.16 -6.60 -3.22
N SER A 120 -12.89 -6.88 -2.88
CA SER A 120 -12.00 -5.84 -2.40
C SER A 120 -11.79 -4.74 -3.45
N GLN A 121 -11.84 -3.49 -2.98
CA GLN A 121 -11.58 -2.30 -3.78
C GLN A 121 -10.11 -2.16 -4.18
N TYR A 122 -9.20 -2.86 -3.49
CA TYR A 122 -7.76 -2.82 -3.75
C TYR A 122 -7.29 -3.91 -4.74
N LEU A 123 -8.23 -4.68 -5.31
CA LEU A 123 -7.94 -5.59 -6.41
C LEU A 123 -7.84 -4.81 -7.72
N THR A 124 -6.84 -5.14 -8.52
CA THR A 124 -6.83 -4.76 -9.93
C THR A 124 -7.89 -5.54 -10.72
N GLU A 125 -8.30 -5.02 -11.87
CA GLU A 125 -9.24 -5.72 -12.76
C GLU A 125 -8.72 -7.09 -13.19
N GLN A 126 -7.41 -7.21 -13.43
CA GLN A 126 -6.78 -8.48 -13.77
C GLN A 126 -6.88 -9.49 -12.62
N GLU A 127 -6.61 -9.07 -11.39
CA GLU A 127 -6.72 -9.95 -10.21
C GLU A 127 -8.16 -10.33 -9.94
N ARG A 128 -9.11 -9.39 -10.07
CA ARG A 128 -10.55 -9.68 -9.94
C ARG A 128 -10.98 -10.74 -10.94
N LYS A 129 -10.53 -10.62 -12.20
CA LYS A 129 -10.77 -11.62 -13.24
C LYS A 129 -10.15 -12.97 -12.87
N GLN A 130 -8.89 -13.01 -12.44
CA GLN A 130 -8.20 -14.24 -12.04
C GLN A 130 -8.89 -14.94 -10.86
N ILE A 131 -9.32 -14.17 -9.84
CA ILE A 131 -10.05 -14.69 -8.69
C ILE A 131 -11.39 -15.29 -9.13
N ASN A 132 -12.15 -14.60 -9.98
CA ASN A 132 -13.44 -15.09 -10.48
C ASN A 132 -13.27 -16.35 -11.34
N ASP A 133 -12.28 -16.37 -12.24
CA ASP A 133 -11.97 -17.53 -13.07
C ASP A 133 -11.59 -18.75 -12.19
N THR A 134 -10.81 -18.51 -11.12
CA THR A 134 -10.40 -19.55 -10.18
C THR A 134 -11.57 -20.04 -9.33
N LEU A 135 -12.42 -19.13 -8.82
CA LEU A 135 -13.64 -19.49 -8.10
C LEU A 135 -14.59 -20.35 -8.95
N GLY A 136 -14.75 -20.02 -10.23
CA GLY A 136 -15.55 -20.82 -11.17
C GLY A 136 -15.02 -22.25 -11.29
N LYS A 137 -13.70 -22.43 -11.43
CA LYS A 137 -13.07 -23.75 -11.49
C LYS A 137 -13.23 -24.51 -10.18
N LEU A 138 -13.03 -23.85 -9.03
CA LEU A 138 -13.17 -24.48 -7.72
C LEU A 138 -14.61 -24.93 -7.45
N ASN A 139 -15.59 -24.12 -7.84
CA ASN A 139 -17.00 -24.50 -7.72
C ASN A 139 -17.32 -25.78 -8.50
N ALA A 140 -16.87 -25.86 -9.75
CA ALA A 140 -17.06 -27.07 -10.57
C ALA A 140 -16.39 -28.30 -9.92
N GLN A 141 -15.14 -28.18 -9.49
CA GLN A 141 -14.40 -29.30 -8.87
C GLN A 141 -15.01 -29.75 -7.54
N VAL A 142 -15.47 -28.80 -6.70
CA VAL A 142 -16.15 -29.12 -5.45
C VAL A 142 -17.45 -29.86 -5.71
N SER A 143 -18.26 -29.39 -6.67
CA SER A 143 -19.52 -30.06 -7.03
C SER A 143 -19.29 -31.46 -7.59
N THR A 144 -18.28 -31.65 -8.43
CA THR A 144 -17.90 -32.99 -8.93
C THR A 144 -17.53 -33.93 -7.79
N LYS A 145 -16.62 -33.51 -6.89
CA LYS A 145 -16.23 -34.33 -5.73
C LYS A 145 -17.40 -34.68 -4.83
N GLN A 146 -18.32 -33.74 -4.60
CA GLN A 146 -19.52 -33.99 -3.81
C GLN A 146 -20.43 -35.03 -4.46
N GLY A 147 -20.59 -34.97 -5.80
CA GLY A 147 -21.33 -35.97 -6.56
C GLY A 147 -20.71 -37.37 -6.46
N GLU A 148 -19.39 -37.48 -6.61
CA GLU A 148 -18.65 -38.74 -6.47
C GLU A 148 -18.82 -39.35 -5.07
N ILE A 149 -18.70 -38.54 -4.02
CA ILE A 149 -18.91 -38.99 -2.63
C ILE A 149 -20.34 -39.49 -2.42
N ALA A 150 -21.35 -38.77 -2.93
CA ALA A 150 -22.74 -39.18 -2.82
C ALA A 150 -23.02 -40.49 -3.56
N GLN A 151 -22.41 -40.71 -4.73
CA GLN A 151 -22.54 -41.95 -5.47
C GLN A 151 -21.93 -43.14 -4.71
N ILE A 152 -20.71 -42.99 -4.18
CA ILE A 152 -20.04 -44.02 -3.39
C ILE A 152 -20.86 -44.38 -2.15
N TYR A 153 -21.42 -43.36 -1.48
CA TYR A 153 -22.30 -43.56 -0.34
C TYR A 153 -23.57 -44.34 -0.71
N ASN A 154 -24.24 -43.97 -1.80
CA ASN A 154 -25.46 -44.69 -2.23
C ASN A 154 -25.15 -46.15 -2.59
N GLN A 155 -24.04 -46.41 -3.27
CA GLN A 155 -23.60 -47.77 -3.60
C GLN A 155 -23.30 -48.61 -2.35
N SER A 156 -22.65 -48.03 -1.35
CA SER A 156 -22.35 -48.76 -0.11
C SER A 156 -23.61 -49.10 0.69
N VAL A 157 -24.60 -48.21 0.68
CA VAL A 157 -25.92 -48.46 1.29
C VAL A 157 -26.68 -49.57 0.55
N GLU A 158 -26.68 -49.57 -0.78
CA GLU A 158 -27.31 -50.63 -1.58
C GLU A 158 -26.68 -52.00 -1.33
N LEU A 159 -25.35 -52.09 -1.29
CA LEU A 159 -24.65 -53.35 -0.99
C LEU A 159 -25.02 -53.90 0.39
N TYR A 160 -25.03 -53.02 1.40
CA TYR A 160 -25.44 -53.38 2.76
C TYR A 160 -26.89 -53.90 2.81
N GLN A 161 -27.81 -53.26 2.08
CA GLN A 161 -29.21 -53.70 2.00
C GLN A 161 -29.37 -55.05 1.28
N GLN A 162 -28.45 -55.38 0.37
CA GLN A 162 -28.41 -56.66 -0.35
C GLN A 162 -27.71 -57.77 0.44
N GLY A 163 -27.17 -57.48 1.63
CA GLY A 163 -26.48 -58.45 2.49
C GLY A 163 -25.08 -58.86 1.99
N GLN A 164 -24.46 -58.03 1.15
CA GLN A 164 -23.04 -58.11 0.75
C GLN A 164 -22.19 -57.17 1.60
#